data_AF-A0A662Y8M6-F1
#
_entry.id   AF-A0A662Y8M6-F1
#
_cell.length_a   1.000
_cell.length_b   1.000
_cell.length_c   1.000
_cell.angle_alpha   90.00
_cell.angle_beta   90.00
_cell.angle_gamma   90.00
#
_symmetry.space_group_name_H-M   'P 1'
#
loop_
_entity.id
_entity.type
_entity.pdbx_description
1 polymer ?
#
loop_
_entity_poly.entity_id
_entity_poly.type
_entity_poly.pdbx_seq_one_letter_code
_entity_poly.pdbx_strand_id
1 'polypeptide(L)'
;MHAGRGWRRLSVHGAPLSRVSCALSANSWRAGTAFSSSGLSNACAQPAAPPPSLRIGVLGLGAIGTIFFAKLGLLATSVVHGEPQPRPALAVDAFVKPEQFRGWLEANSRDRRLAMTVHHQDPATVTPDAEAASVLRFTADRRSSKQLAVACDASDVRVRTLQREGETQTDDERLDVLLVAVKAYDSAHVLRELREKHAHLLRDDALCVLLQNGLGELPAKEEVNAQRGPAAGSHWPLLNGVTFVGGRVLSFGNVLASGLDAGTTYLAPLADSSMTSEGAADSKTVSQHQNDQDTKMKLLTQVLLAAGLRCELLEPGEMQAMLWRKLIVNAAINPLASLLDAPNKVSTI
;
A
#
# COMPACT_ATOMS: atom_id res chain seq x y z
N MET A 1 -48.05 31.46 1.68
CA MET A 1 -48.23 32.41 0.57
C MET A 1 -46.84 32.76 0.04
N HIS A 2 -46.23 31.89 -0.78
CA HIS A 2 -46.23 31.86 -2.26
C HIS A 2 -45.52 33.05 -2.95
N ALA A 3 -44.27 32.80 -3.35
CA ALA A 3 -43.68 33.13 -4.65
C ALA A 3 -42.36 32.33 -4.75
N GLY A 4 -42.12 31.36 -5.63
CA GLY A 4 -42.67 31.13 -6.96
C GLY A 4 -41.73 31.65 -8.04
N ARG A 5 -40.52 31.09 -8.19
CA ARG A 5 -39.67 31.29 -9.38
C ARG A 5 -39.14 29.95 -9.87
N GLY A 6 -39.76 29.48 -10.95
CA GLY A 6 -39.40 28.26 -11.66
C GLY A 6 -38.14 28.43 -12.48
N TRP A 7 -37.28 27.42 -12.43
CA TRP A 7 -36.15 27.26 -13.34
C TRP A 7 -36.58 26.35 -14.49
N ARG A 8 -36.53 26.88 -15.71
CA ARG A 8 -36.83 26.14 -16.94
C ARG A 8 -35.71 25.13 -17.20
N ARG A 9 -36.08 23.87 -17.42
CA ARG A 9 -35.22 22.81 -17.97
C ARG A 9 -34.76 23.22 -19.37
N LEU A 10 -33.45 23.33 -19.57
CA LEU A 10 -32.81 23.26 -20.87
C LEU A 10 -32.51 21.78 -21.15
N SER A 11 -33.31 21.18 -22.04
CA SER A 11 -33.06 19.84 -22.56
C SER A 11 -32.01 19.94 -23.66
N VAL A 12 -30.82 19.37 -23.42
CA VAL A 12 -29.82 19.16 -24.47
C VAL A 12 -29.92 17.70 -24.90
N HIS A 13 -30.33 17.47 -26.15
CA HIS A 13 -30.32 16.14 -26.76
C HIS A 13 -28.88 15.76 -27.13
N GLY A 14 -28.27 14.90 -26.33
CA GLY A 14 -27.03 14.19 -26.65
C GLY A 14 -27.33 12.82 -27.24
N ALA A 15 -26.69 12.49 -28.36
CA ALA A 15 -26.79 11.21 -29.07
C ALA A 15 -26.30 10.02 -28.21
N PRO A 16 -26.79 8.79 -28.43
CA PRO A 16 -26.46 7.64 -27.61
C PRO A 16 -25.04 7.16 -27.87
N LEU A 17 -24.24 7.03 -26.79
CA LEU A 17 -22.97 6.31 -26.81
C LEU A 17 -23.26 4.81 -26.84
N SER A 18 -22.76 4.15 -27.88
CA SER A 18 -22.85 2.71 -28.08
C SER A 18 -22.12 1.95 -26.97
N ARG A 19 -22.81 0.99 -26.37
CA ARG A 19 -22.24 0.01 -25.43
C ARG A 19 -21.28 -0.91 -26.18
N VAL A 20 -19.99 -0.82 -25.86
CA VAL A 20 -19.03 -1.89 -26.18
C VAL A 20 -19.17 -2.95 -25.10
N SER A 21 -19.86 -4.04 -25.43
CA SER A 21 -19.95 -5.24 -24.60
C SER A 21 -18.72 -6.11 -24.90
N CYS A 22 -17.72 -6.10 -24.01
CA CYS A 22 -16.66 -7.10 -24.02
C CYS A 22 -17.15 -8.32 -23.23
N ALA A 23 -17.75 -9.28 -23.94
CA ALA A 23 -17.93 -10.62 -23.44
C ALA A 23 -16.56 -11.32 -23.42
N LEU A 24 -16.00 -11.53 -22.23
CA LEU A 24 -14.87 -12.44 -22.05
C LEU A 24 -15.39 -13.77 -21.52
N SER A 25 -15.24 -14.76 -22.39
CA SER A 25 -15.55 -16.18 -22.24
C SER A 25 -14.86 -16.76 -21.01
N ALA A 26 -15.67 -17.24 -20.06
CA ALA A 26 -15.25 -18.25 -19.10
C ALA A 26 -15.26 -19.60 -19.82
N ASN A 27 -14.08 -20.17 -20.07
CA ASN A 27 -13.78 -21.62 -20.14
C ASN A 27 -12.46 -21.83 -20.90
N SER A 28 -11.46 -22.44 -20.25
CA SER A 28 -10.47 -23.37 -20.84
C SER A 28 -9.15 -23.35 -20.07
N TRP A 29 -9.10 -23.99 -18.90
CA TRP A 29 -7.85 -24.55 -18.38
C TRP A 29 -8.13 -25.92 -17.77
N ARG A 30 -8.34 -26.91 -18.65
CA ARG A 30 -8.06 -28.32 -18.37
C ARG A 30 -7.11 -28.80 -19.46
N ALA A 31 -5.84 -28.92 -19.11
CA ALA A 31 -4.89 -29.77 -19.83
C ALA A 31 -3.98 -30.38 -18.78
N GLY A 32 -4.26 -31.64 -18.43
CA GLY A 32 -3.39 -32.45 -17.62
C GLY A 32 -2.19 -32.89 -18.45
N THR A 33 -1.01 -32.70 -17.91
CA THR A 33 0.20 -33.39 -18.35
C THR A 33 0.64 -34.31 -17.21
N ALA A 34 0.43 -35.60 -17.43
CA ALA A 34 0.98 -36.65 -16.59
C ALA A 34 2.51 -36.65 -16.78
N PHE A 35 3.25 -36.39 -15.70
CA PHE A 35 4.70 -36.59 -15.70
C PHE A 35 5.03 -37.94 -15.08
N SER A 36 5.76 -38.73 -15.86
CA SER A 36 6.18 -40.10 -15.56
C SER A 36 7.18 -40.12 -14.41
N SER A 37 6.92 -40.98 -13.43
CA SER A 37 7.78 -41.24 -12.27
C SER A 37 8.81 -42.33 -12.59
N SER A 38 10.09 -41.97 -12.68
CA SER A 38 11.18 -42.94 -12.54
C SER A 38 12.51 -42.21 -12.30
N GLY A 39 13.04 -42.32 -11.08
CA GLY A 39 14.35 -41.79 -10.71
C GLY A 39 14.51 -41.58 -9.21
N LEU A 40 14.47 -42.66 -8.42
CA LEU A 40 14.88 -42.64 -7.02
C LEU A 40 16.40 -42.49 -6.95
N SER A 41 16.89 -41.26 -6.84
CA SER A 41 18.21 -40.97 -6.31
C SER A 41 18.06 -40.42 -4.89
N ASN A 42 18.66 -41.13 -3.93
CA ASN A 42 18.81 -40.70 -2.54
C ASN A 42 19.70 -39.45 -2.49
N ALA A 43 19.11 -38.28 -2.70
CA ALA A 43 19.73 -37.01 -2.36
C ALA A 43 19.47 -36.75 -0.87
N CYS A 44 20.56 -36.67 -0.11
CA CYS A 44 20.56 -36.23 1.27
C CYS A 44 19.76 -34.92 1.36
N ALA A 45 18.60 -34.97 2.02
CA ALA A 45 17.68 -33.85 2.12
C ALA A 45 18.36 -32.72 2.91
N GLN A 46 18.92 -31.75 2.18
CA GLN A 46 19.27 -30.48 2.77
C GLN A 46 17.98 -29.88 3.35
N PRO A 47 17.99 -29.32 4.57
CA PRO A 47 16.83 -28.64 5.11
C PRO A 47 16.43 -27.56 4.08
N ALA A 48 15.19 -27.65 3.58
CA ALA A 48 14.67 -26.68 2.63
C ALA A 48 14.90 -25.28 3.20
N ALA A 49 15.48 -24.38 2.39
CA ALA A 49 15.70 -23.00 2.81
C ALA A 49 14.36 -22.44 3.31
N PRO A 50 14.34 -21.74 4.46
CA PRO A 50 13.11 -21.17 4.98
C PRO A 50 12.46 -20.30 3.90
N PRO A 51 11.13 -20.34 3.76
CA PRO A 51 10.45 -19.54 2.77
C PRO A 51 10.83 -18.06 2.95
N PRO A 52 11.01 -17.30 1.86
CA PRO A 52 11.39 -15.91 1.95
C PRO A 52 10.37 -15.17 2.82
N SER A 53 10.86 -14.57 3.91
CA SER A 53 10.05 -13.69 4.74
C SER A 53 10.08 -12.29 4.15
N LEU A 54 8.90 -11.68 3.98
CA LEU A 54 8.77 -10.33 3.49
C LEU A 54 8.30 -9.45 4.63
N ARG A 55 9.05 -8.37 4.92
CA ARG A 55 8.68 -7.40 5.94
C ARG A 55 8.25 -6.08 5.32
N ILE A 56 6.98 -5.72 5.50
CA ILE A 56 6.37 -4.52 4.92
C ILE A 56 6.10 -3.50 6.03
N GLY A 57 6.63 -2.29 5.86
CA GLY A 57 6.26 -1.12 6.65
C GLY A 57 5.17 -0.30 5.97
N VAL A 58 4.28 0.29 6.74
CA VAL A 58 3.30 1.29 6.29
C VAL A 58 3.51 2.57 7.09
N LEU A 59 3.96 3.62 6.41
CA LEU A 59 4.19 4.93 7.01
C LEU A 59 3.02 5.87 6.73
N GLY A 60 2.34 6.29 7.79
CA GLY A 60 1.20 7.19 7.74
C GLY A 60 -0.14 6.46 7.73
N LEU A 61 -0.74 6.29 8.91
CA LEU A 61 -2.07 5.68 9.07
C LEU A 61 -3.22 6.69 8.85
N GLY A 62 -3.21 7.33 7.68
CA GLY A 62 -4.41 8.01 7.16
C GLY A 62 -5.44 6.99 6.65
N ALA A 63 -6.35 7.42 5.76
CA ALA A 63 -7.34 6.51 5.18
C ALA A 63 -6.68 5.35 4.42
N ILE A 64 -5.86 5.67 3.42
CA ILE A 64 -5.19 4.67 2.56
C ILE A 64 -4.22 3.82 3.37
N GLY A 65 -3.36 4.42 4.18
CA GLY A 65 -2.41 3.68 5.02
C GLY A 65 -3.10 2.71 5.98
N THR A 66 -4.20 3.11 6.62
CA THR A 66 -4.97 2.22 7.49
C THR A 66 -5.59 1.06 6.70
N ILE A 67 -6.13 1.31 5.50
CA ILE A 67 -6.70 0.26 4.64
C ILE A 67 -5.62 -0.77 4.29
N PHE A 68 -4.48 -0.31 3.77
CA PHE A 68 -3.39 -1.18 3.36
C PHE A 68 -2.83 -1.97 4.54
N PHE A 69 -2.54 -1.29 5.66
CA PHE A 69 -2.06 -1.95 6.87
C PHE A 69 -3.05 -2.98 7.40
N ALA A 70 -4.35 -2.66 7.46
CA ALA A 70 -5.35 -3.58 7.97
C ALA A 70 -5.50 -4.82 7.08
N LYS A 71 -5.48 -4.66 5.75
CA LYS A 71 -5.56 -5.78 4.81
C LYS A 71 -4.32 -6.67 4.84
N LEU A 72 -3.13 -6.07 4.85
CA LEU A 72 -1.87 -6.81 4.99
C LEU A 72 -1.76 -7.52 6.34
N GLY A 73 -2.15 -6.84 7.43
CA GLY A 73 -2.17 -7.43 8.76
C GLY A 73 -3.16 -8.59 8.86
N LEU A 74 -4.34 -8.48 8.24
CA LEU A 74 -5.30 -9.59 8.21
C LEU A 74 -4.76 -10.79 7.42
N LEU A 75 -4.08 -10.55 6.31
CA LEU A 75 -3.38 -11.60 5.57
C LEU A 75 -2.32 -12.28 6.43
N ALA A 76 -1.53 -11.51 7.19
CA ALA A 76 -0.52 -12.03 8.10
C ALA A 76 -1.09 -12.77 9.32
N THR A 77 -2.28 -12.38 9.82
CA THR A 77 -2.97 -13.08 10.92
C THR A 77 -3.72 -14.33 10.47
N SER A 78 -4.03 -14.43 9.18
CA SER A 78 -4.80 -15.54 8.62
C SER A 78 -3.88 -16.76 8.56
N VAL A 79 -3.74 -17.46 9.69
CA VAL A 79 -3.29 -18.86 9.74
C VAL A 79 -4.28 -19.62 8.88
N VAL A 80 -3.89 -19.90 7.64
CA VAL A 80 -4.71 -20.67 6.71
C VAL A 80 -5.03 -22.00 7.39
N HIS A 81 -6.33 -22.26 7.56
CA HIS A 81 -6.90 -23.44 8.19
C HIS A 81 -6.35 -24.76 7.64
N GLY A 82 -5.20 -25.22 8.15
CA GLY A 82 -4.67 -26.56 7.91
C GLY A 82 -4.23 -26.89 6.48
N GLU A 83 -4.37 -25.98 5.52
CA GLU A 83 -3.95 -26.18 4.13
C GLU A 83 -2.58 -25.51 3.88
N PRO A 84 -1.57 -26.26 3.41
CA PRO A 84 -0.24 -25.76 3.13
C PRO A 84 -0.23 -24.95 1.84
N GLN A 85 -0.78 -23.74 1.84
CA GLN A 85 -0.37 -22.78 0.83
C GLN A 85 1.01 -22.23 1.21
N PRO A 86 2.03 -22.35 0.35
CA PRO A 86 3.33 -21.75 0.55
C PRO A 86 3.22 -20.23 0.37
N ARG A 87 2.62 -19.55 1.35
CA ARG A 87 2.64 -18.09 1.41
C ARG A 87 3.96 -17.65 2.05
N PRO A 88 4.58 -16.56 1.56
CA PRO A 88 5.73 -15.99 2.24
C PRO A 88 5.33 -15.62 3.67
N ALA A 89 6.21 -15.86 4.63
CA ALA A 89 6.02 -15.35 5.98
C ALA A 89 5.96 -13.82 5.89
N LEU A 90 4.84 -13.23 6.30
CA LEU A 90 4.58 -11.80 6.14
C LEU A 90 4.60 -11.11 7.50
N ALA A 91 5.53 -10.18 7.67
CA ALA A 91 5.56 -9.27 8.81
C ALA A 91 5.12 -7.87 8.35
N VAL A 92 4.29 -7.21 9.15
CA VAL A 92 3.70 -5.91 8.82
C VAL A 92 3.86 -4.93 9.98
N ASP A 93 4.57 -3.85 9.76
CA ASP A 93 4.72 -2.75 10.71
C ASP A 93 3.95 -1.52 10.22
N ALA A 94 3.21 -0.86 11.10
CA ALA A 94 2.70 0.47 10.87
C ALA A 94 3.45 1.51 11.71
N PHE A 95 3.78 2.63 11.08
CA PHE A 95 4.49 3.74 11.71
C PHE A 95 3.57 4.94 11.88
N VAL A 96 3.47 5.41 13.13
CA VAL A 96 2.59 6.51 13.53
C VAL A 96 3.32 7.54 14.36
N LYS A 97 2.78 8.77 14.39
CA LYS A 97 3.32 9.82 15.25
C LYS A 97 3.10 9.47 16.73
N PRO A 98 4.05 9.76 17.63
CA PRO A 98 3.91 9.49 19.06
C PRO A 98 2.64 10.09 19.68
N GLU A 99 2.24 11.28 19.24
CA GLU A 99 1.04 11.96 19.74
C GLU A 99 -0.23 11.22 19.33
N GLN A 100 -0.27 10.73 18.09
CA GLN A 100 -1.40 9.95 17.58
C GLN A 100 -1.49 8.59 18.29
N PHE A 101 -0.35 7.94 18.54
CA PHE A 101 -0.32 6.68 19.28
C PHE A 101 -0.81 6.86 20.72
N ARG A 102 -0.35 7.91 21.42
CA ARG A 102 -0.84 8.27 22.76
C ARG A 102 -2.34 8.53 22.78
N GLY A 103 -2.84 9.36 21.85
CA GLY A 103 -4.27 9.62 21.71
C GLY A 103 -5.09 8.35 21.44
N TRP A 104 -4.54 7.42 20.65
CA TRP A 104 -5.17 6.12 20.40
C TRP A 104 -5.27 5.25 21.66
N LEU A 105 -4.21 5.21 22.48
CA LEU A 105 -4.22 4.51 23.77
C LEU A 105 -5.23 5.10 24.76
N GLU A 106 -5.31 6.43 24.82
CA GLU A 106 -6.21 7.17 25.71
C GLU A 106 -7.67 6.97 25.33
N ALA A 107 -7.99 7.08 24.04
CA ALA A 107 -9.34 6.85 23.51
C ALA A 107 -9.86 5.43 23.79
N ASN A 108 -8.95 4.45 23.90
CA ASN A 108 -9.26 3.04 24.17
C ASN A 108 -8.86 2.64 25.61
N SER A 109 -8.82 3.61 26.53
CA SER A 109 -8.40 3.39 27.92
C SER A 109 -9.24 2.34 28.66
N ARG A 110 -10.55 2.25 28.34
CA ARG A 110 -11.53 1.38 29.00
C ARG A 110 -11.49 -0.08 28.52
N ASP A 111 -11.40 -0.32 27.21
CA ASP A 111 -11.52 -1.68 26.65
C ASP A 111 -10.23 -2.48 26.65
N ARG A 112 -9.08 -1.86 26.97
CA ARG A 112 -7.71 -2.45 26.93
C ARG A 112 -7.32 -3.09 25.58
N ARG A 113 -8.22 -3.11 24.60
CA ARG A 113 -8.04 -3.65 23.27
C ARG A 113 -8.12 -2.50 22.30
N LEU A 114 -7.03 -2.31 21.58
CA LEU A 114 -6.99 -1.39 20.46
C LEU A 114 -7.54 -2.10 19.25
N ALA A 115 -8.24 -1.39 18.38
CA ALA A 115 -8.73 -1.96 17.14
C ALA A 115 -8.45 -1.02 15.97
N MET A 116 -8.14 -1.62 14.83
CA MET A 116 -8.22 -0.96 13.53
C MET A 116 -9.32 -1.62 12.73
N THR A 117 -10.23 -0.81 12.20
CA THR A 117 -11.43 -1.27 11.52
C THR A 117 -11.51 -0.63 10.15
N VAL A 118 -11.69 -1.46 9.13
CA VAL A 118 -12.01 -1.04 7.77
C VAL A 118 -13.43 -1.48 7.47
N HIS A 119 -14.34 -0.51 7.46
CA HIS A 119 -15.71 -0.70 7.01
C HIS A 119 -15.74 -0.70 5.49
N HIS A 120 -16.55 -1.57 4.90
CA HIS A 120 -16.68 -1.67 3.46
C HIS A 120 -17.96 -0.98 3.04
N GLN A 121 -17.81 0.12 2.29
CA GLN A 121 -18.94 0.78 1.67
C GLN A 121 -19.30 0.04 0.37
N ASP A 122 -20.29 -0.84 0.45
CA ASP A 122 -20.87 -1.46 -0.73
C ASP A 122 -21.93 -0.52 -1.34
N PRO A 123 -21.79 -0.09 -2.61
CA PRO A 123 -22.78 0.75 -3.27
C PRO A 123 -24.13 0.06 -3.49
N ALA A 124 -24.21 -1.27 -3.42
CA ALA A 124 -25.43 -2.04 -3.70
C ALA A 124 -26.27 -2.37 -2.45
N THR A 125 -25.68 -2.36 -1.24
CA THR A 125 -26.37 -2.74 -0.01
C THR A 125 -26.60 -1.54 0.89
N VAL A 126 -27.72 -0.83 0.65
CA VAL A 126 -28.27 0.20 1.58
C VAL A 126 -29.01 -0.46 2.75
N THR A 127 -28.49 -1.57 3.28
CA THR A 127 -29.04 -2.23 4.46
C THR A 127 -28.07 -2.04 5.63
N PRO A 128 -28.46 -1.32 6.70
CA PRO A 128 -27.54 -0.86 7.75
C PRO A 128 -26.98 -1.97 8.68
N ASP A 129 -27.40 -3.22 8.54
CA ASP A 129 -27.21 -4.21 9.61
C ASP A 129 -26.07 -5.24 9.40
N ALA A 130 -25.26 -5.12 8.34
CA ALA A 130 -24.03 -5.93 8.24
C ALA A 130 -22.99 -5.28 7.30
N GLU A 131 -22.43 -4.11 7.66
CA GLU A 131 -21.18 -3.70 7.04
C GLU A 131 -20.12 -4.77 7.36
N ALA A 132 -19.62 -5.45 6.33
CA ALA A 132 -18.59 -6.48 6.47
C ALA A 132 -17.28 -5.83 6.91
N ALA A 133 -17.14 -5.51 8.19
CA ALA A 133 -15.98 -4.81 8.72
C ALA A 133 -14.79 -5.76 8.87
N SER A 134 -13.66 -5.36 8.31
CA SER A 134 -12.37 -6.01 8.53
C SER A 134 -11.75 -5.42 9.80
N VAL A 135 -11.57 -6.21 10.87
CA VAL A 135 -11.10 -5.74 12.18
C VAL A 135 -9.79 -6.41 12.57
N LEU A 136 -8.75 -5.63 12.81
CA LEU A 136 -7.53 -6.05 13.50
C LEU A 136 -7.57 -5.58 14.95
N ARG A 137 -7.28 -6.48 15.89
CA ARG A 137 -7.22 -6.17 17.32
C ARG A 137 -5.78 -6.21 17.80
N PHE A 138 -5.43 -5.30 18.69
CA PHE A 138 -4.09 -5.16 19.23
C PHE A 138 -4.10 -5.09 20.75
N THR A 139 -3.01 -5.60 21.31
CA THR A 139 -2.61 -5.37 22.70
C THR A 139 -1.44 -4.40 22.68
N ALA A 140 -1.41 -3.48 23.64
CA ALA A 140 -0.29 -2.54 23.78
C ALA A 140 0.25 -2.59 25.20
N ASP A 141 1.56 -2.63 25.31
CA ASP A 141 2.22 -2.49 26.60
C ASP A 141 2.27 -1.00 26.97
N ARG A 142 1.33 -0.58 27.83
CA ARG A 142 1.26 0.80 28.33
C ARG A 142 2.42 1.19 29.23
N ARG A 143 3.19 0.23 29.73
CA ARG A 143 4.35 0.47 30.61
C ARG A 143 5.64 0.61 29.80
N SER A 144 5.64 0.16 28.55
CA SER A 144 6.80 0.27 27.68
C SER A 144 6.96 1.69 27.16
N SER A 145 8.16 2.24 27.30
CA SER A 145 8.56 3.49 26.65
C SER A 145 8.55 3.38 25.11
N LYS A 146 8.56 2.16 24.57
CA LYS A 146 8.70 1.88 23.14
C LYS A 146 7.48 2.20 22.28
N GLN A 147 6.32 2.52 22.90
CA GLN A 147 5.06 2.83 22.21
C GLN A 147 4.75 1.83 21.09
N LEU A 148 4.55 0.58 21.48
CA LEU A 148 4.32 -0.56 20.59
C LEU A 148 2.97 -1.23 20.92
N ALA A 149 2.18 -1.44 19.88
CA ALA A 149 1.00 -2.30 19.90
C ALA A 149 1.22 -3.49 18.96
N VAL A 150 0.84 -4.68 19.40
CA VAL A 150 1.00 -5.95 18.67
C VAL A 150 -0.36 -6.58 18.47
N ALA A 151 -0.64 -7.11 17.27
CA ALA A 151 -1.91 -7.74 16.99
C ALA A 151 -2.11 -8.98 17.88
N CYS A 152 -3.34 -9.18 18.37
CA CYS A 152 -3.64 -10.26 19.33
C CYS A 152 -3.31 -11.65 18.80
N ASP A 153 -3.47 -11.85 17.49
CA ASP A 153 -3.36 -13.15 16.82
C ASP A 153 -2.14 -13.25 15.90
N ALA A 154 -1.26 -12.24 15.88
CA ALA A 154 -0.02 -12.24 15.11
C ALA A 154 1.03 -11.29 15.70
N SER A 155 2.12 -11.87 16.24
CA SER A 155 3.26 -11.10 16.77
C SER A 155 4.00 -10.27 15.71
N ASP A 156 3.81 -10.64 14.44
CA ASP A 156 4.47 -10.01 13.30
C ASP A 156 3.66 -8.86 12.70
N VAL A 157 2.49 -8.54 13.27
CA VAL A 157 1.68 -7.38 12.91
C VAL A 157 1.73 -6.36 14.03
N ARG A 158 2.35 -5.20 13.77
CA ARG A 158 2.73 -4.23 14.81
C ARG A 158 2.32 -2.82 14.41
N VAL A 159 1.93 -2.01 15.38
CA VAL A 159 1.80 -0.55 15.25
C VAL A 159 2.78 0.07 16.23
N ARG A 160 3.71 0.88 15.73
CA ARG A 160 4.74 1.51 16.57
C ARG A 160 5.04 2.93 16.12
N THR A 161 5.65 3.69 17.02
CA THR A 161 6.23 4.99 16.66
C THR A 161 7.59 4.81 16.02
N LEU A 162 7.98 5.74 15.15
CA LEU A 162 9.38 5.88 14.75
C LEU A 162 10.18 6.24 16.01
N GLN A 163 11.03 5.34 16.48
CA GLN A 163 11.88 5.58 17.64
C GLN A 163 13.05 6.47 17.26
N ARG A 164 13.59 7.21 18.24
CA ARG A 164 14.80 8.02 18.04
C ARG A 164 16.04 7.13 17.99
N GLU A 165 17.06 7.63 17.30
CA GLU A 165 18.40 7.04 17.13
C GLU A 165 18.93 6.35 18.40
N GLY A 166 19.45 5.13 18.25
CA GLY A 166 20.17 4.41 19.29
C GLY A 166 19.72 2.97 19.56
N GLU A 167 18.52 2.55 19.12
CA GLU A 167 18.15 1.13 19.15
C GLU A 167 18.71 0.42 17.90
N THR A 168 19.69 -0.46 18.10
CA THR A 168 20.20 -1.33 17.03
C THR A 168 19.13 -2.35 16.68
N GLN A 169 18.45 -2.16 15.54
CA GLN A 169 17.62 -3.21 14.97
C GLN A 169 18.51 -4.32 14.41
N THR A 170 18.11 -5.57 14.63
CA THR A 170 18.71 -6.71 13.93
C THR A 170 18.32 -6.64 12.45
N ASP A 171 19.10 -7.29 11.59
CA ASP A 171 18.85 -7.28 10.14
C ASP A 171 17.50 -7.94 9.77
N ASP A 172 17.05 -8.88 10.61
CA ASP A 172 15.72 -9.51 10.55
C ASP A 172 14.58 -8.52 10.89
N GLU A 173 14.91 -7.41 11.54
CA GLU A 173 13.94 -6.37 11.89
C GLU A 173 13.77 -5.26 10.86
N ARG A 174 14.64 -5.24 9.86
CA ARG A 174 14.61 -4.25 8.78
C ARG A 174 13.54 -4.57 7.75
N LEU A 175 13.01 -3.52 7.16
CA LEU A 175 11.95 -3.60 6.17
C LEU A 175 12.52 -3.92 4.78
N ASP A 176 11.84 -4.81 4.06
CA ASP A 176 12.04 -5.04 2.63
C ASP A 176 11.30 -4.02 1.77
N VAL A 177 10.14 -3.58 2.25
CA VAL A 177 9.25 -2.66 1.55
C VAL A 177 8.71 -1.65 2.54
N LEU A 178 8.73 -0.37 2.18
CA LEU A 178 8.06 0.70 2.91
C LEU A 178 7.00 1.35 2.02
N LEU A 179 5.75 1.23 2.41
CA LEU A 179 4.61 1.92 1.81
C LEU A 179 4.45 3.29 2.47
N VAL A 180 4.74 4.35 1.72
CA VAL A 180 4.60 5.74 2.17
C VAL A 180 3.22 6.25 1.78
N ALA A 181 2.30 6.28 2.76
CA ALA A 181 0.90 6.65 2.59
C ALA A 181 0.56 8.02 3.24
N VAL A 182 1.54 8.93 3.28
CA VAL A 182 1.35 10.32 3.70
C VAL A 182 0.77 11.16 2.56
N LYS A 183 0.28 12.37 2.87
CA LYS A 183 -0.23 13.27 1.84
C LYS A 183 0.90 13.77 0.93
N ALA A 184 0.55 14.16 -0.30
CA ALA A 184 1.50 14.53 -1.35
C ALA A 184 2.47 15.66 -0.99
N TYR A 185 2.07 16.58 -0.12
CA TYR A 185 2.92 17.69 0.34
C TYR A 185 3.90 17.28 1.46
N ASP A 186 3.76 16.07 2.03
CA ASP A 186 4.62 15.57 3.10
C ASP A 186 5.70 14.60 2.57
N SER A 187 5.62 14.08 1.33
CA SER A 187 6.54 13.02 0.83
C SER A 187 8.00 13.42 0.88
N ALA A 188 8.35 14.58 0.32
CA ALA A 188 9.74 14.97 0.18
C ALA A 188 10.41 15.11 1.56
N HIS A 189 9.71 15.75 2.50
CA HIS A 189 10.18 15.88 3.87
C HIS A 189 10.32 14.53 4.56
N VAL A 190 9.32 13.66 4.43
CA VAL A 190 9.32 12.32 5.03
C VAL A 190 10.46 11.45 4.47
N LEU A 191 10.69 11.47 3.16
CA LEU A 191 11.79 10.71 2.55
C LEU A 191 13.17 11.21 3.02
N ARG A 192 13.33 12.54 3.15
CA ARG A 192 14.55 13.13 3.70
C ARG A 192 14.78 12.70 5.15
N GLU A 193 13.74 12.82 5.99
CA GLU A 193 13.81 12.41 7.39
C GLU A 193 14.10 10.91 7.54
N LEU A 194 13.48 10.06 6.70
CA LEU A 194 13.75 8.63 6.69
C LEU A 194 15.22 8.33 6.40
N ARG A 195 15.80 8.98 5.39
CA ARG A 195 17.22 8.80 5.04
C ARG A 195 18.16 9.29 6.14
N GLU A 196 17.89 10.47 6.69
CA GLU A 196 18.79 11.11 7.65
C GLU A 196 18.74 10.44 9.04
N LYS A 197 17.55 10.04 9.50
CA LYS A 197 17.34 9.63 10.90
C LYS A 197 16.88 8.19 11.08
N HIS A 198 16.30 7.60 10.03
CA HIS A 198 15.62 6.29 10.13
C HIS A 198 16.11 5.27 9.10
N ALA A 199 17.29 5.48 8.51
CA ALA A 199 17.82 4.56 7.49
C ALA A 199 18.03 3.14 8.03
N HIS A 200 18.31 3.03 9.33
CA HIS A 200 18.42 1.75 10.05
C HIS A 200 17.14 0.89 10.02
N LEU A 201 15.98 1.47 9.70
CA LEU A 201 14.71 0.74 9.61
C LEU A 201 14.58 -0.07 8.32
N LEU A 202 15.29 0.31 7.26
CA LEU A 202 15.17 -0.28 5.94
C LEU A 202 16.42 -1.09 5.61
N ARG A 203 16.23 -2.18 4.85
CA ARG A 203 17.35 -2.88 4.23
C ARG A 203 18.01 -1.99 3.18
N ASP A 204 19.26 -2.28 2.85
CA ASP A 204 20.02 -1.47 1.89
C ASP A 204 19.38 -1.47 0.49
N ASP A 205 18.65 -2.54 0.18
CA ASP A 205 17.93 -2.81 -1.07
C ASP A 205 16.40 -2.74 -0.90
N ALA A 206 15.91 -2.07 0.14
CA ALA A 206 14.48 -1.95 0.42
C ALA A 206 13.74 -1.11 -0.63
N LEU A 207 12.53 -1.51 -1.00
CA LEU A 207 11.66 -0.75 -1.89
C LEU A 207 10.87 0.31 -1.13
N CYS A 208 10.88 1.56 -1.60
CA CYS A 208 10.04 2.62 -1.08
C CYS A 208 8.91 2.95 -2.07
N VAL A 209 7.66 2.66 -1.71
CA VAL A 209 6.48 2.85 -2.56
C VAL A 209 5.70 4.08 -2.11
N LEU A 210 5.54 5.05 -3.00
CA LEU A 210 4.80 6.28 -2.72
C LEU A 210 3.33 6.10 -3.10
N LEU A 211 2.46 5.85 -2.12
CA LEU A 211 1.01 5.65 -2.30
C LEU A 211 0.22 6.96 -2.17
N GLN A 212 0.63 7.98 -2.92
CA GLN A 212 0.08 9.32 -2.76
C GLN A 212 -1.06 9.62 -3.73
N ASN A 213 -1.92 10.55 -3.32
CA ASN A 213 -2.90 11.16 -4.22
C ASN A 213 -2.28 12.38 -4.88
N GLY A 214 -2.12 12.35 -6.22
CA GLY A 214 -1.62 13.48 -7.02
C GLY A 214 -0.15 13.31 -7.46
N LEU A 215 0.36 14.32 -8.17
CA LEU A 215 1.79 14.46 -8.47
C LEU A 215 2.43 15.17 -7.28
N GLY A 216 2.95 14.40 -6.32
CA GLY A 216 3.66 14.96 -5.16
C GLY A 216 5.01 15.53 -5.56
N GLU A 217 5.58 16.37 -4.69
CA GLU A 217 6.97 16.76 -4.81
C GLU A 217 7.85 15.55 -4.50
N LEU A 218 8.68 15.19 -5.47
CA LEU A 218 9.78 14.27 -5.28
C LEU A 218 11.02 15.11 -4.91
N PRO A 219 11.90 14.61 -4.04
CA PRO A 219 13.15 15.30 -3.74
C PRO A 219 13.88 15.61 -5.05
N ALA A 220 14.39 16.85 -5.17
CA ALA A 220 15.02 17.31 -6.39
C ALA A 220 16.14 16.34 -6.82
N LYS A 221 16.31 16.14 -8.13
CA LYS A 221 17.35 15.25 -8.70
C LYS A 221 18.74 15.56 -8.15
N GLU A 222 19.00 16.82 -7.85
CA GLU A 222 20.24 17.31 -7.25
C GLU A 222 20.41 16.88 -5.79
N GLU A 223 19.34 16.80 -4.98
CA GLU A 223 19.42 16.25 -3.62
C GLU A 223 19.68 14.73 -3.65
N VAL A 224 19.08 14.02 -4.62
CA VAL A 224 19.30 12.59 -4.84
C VAL A 224 20.73 12.31 -5.31
N ASN A 225 21.33 13.22 -6.10
CA ASN A 225 22.67 13.05 -6.66
C ASN A 225 23.80 13.65 -5.78
N ALA A 226 23.58 14.75 -5.08
CA ALA A 226 24.58 15.40 -4.20
C ALA A 226 24.84 14.60 -2.92
N GLN A 227 23.91 13.73 -2.54
CA GLN A 227 24.08 12.77 -1.44
C GLN A 227 24.86 11.51 -1.87
N ARG A 228 25.37 11.43 -3.11
CA ARG A 228 26.28 10.38 -3.61
C ARG A 228 27.74 10.58 -3.18
N GLY A 229 27.97 11.20 -2.03
CA GLY A 229 29.31 11.28 -1.45
C GLY A 229 29.92 9.88 -1.25
N PRO A 230 31.25 9.73 -1.29
CA PRO A 230 31.95 8.43 -1.25
C PRO A 230 31.80 7.65 0.07
N ALA A 231 31.02 8.14 1.03
CA ALA A 231 30.74 7.48 2.30
C ALA A 231 29.23 7.18 2.41
N ALA A 232 28.87 5.94 2.05
CA ALA A 232 27.72 5.17 2.53
C ALA A 232 26.37 5.91 2.70
N GLY A 233 25.50 5.81 1.71
CA GLY A 233 24.07 6.13 1.85
C GLY A 233 23.24 5.11 1.08
N SER A 234 22.52 4.25 1.80
CA SER A 234 21.60 3.25 1.23
C SER A 234 20.68 3.86 0.16
N HIS A 235 20.63 3.25 -1.03
CA HIS A 235 19.82 3.72 -2.15
C HIS A 235 18.57 2.85 -2.27
N TRP A 236 17.50 3.23 -1.56
CA TRP A 236 16.20 2.58 -1.71
C TRP A 236 15.57 2.92 -3.06
N PRO A 237 15.28 1.92 -3.93
CA PRO A 237 14.53 2.17 -5.14
C PRO A 237 13.16 2.77 -4.82
N LEU A 238 12.83 3.88 -5.48
CA LEU A 238 11.55 4.57 -5.34
C LEU A 238 10.56 4.07 -6.40
N LEU A 239 9.35 3.71 -5.96
CA LEU A 239 8.25 3.30 -6.81
C LEU A 239 7.08 4.28 -6.68
N ASN A 240 6.45 4.58 -7.81
CA ASN A 240 5.17 5.27 -7.83
C ASN A 240 4.05 4.27 -7.56
N GLY A 241 3.12 4.63 -6.69
CA GLY A 241 1.92 3.85 -6.41
C GLY A 241 0.65 4.69 -6.54
N VAL A 242 -0.27 4.25 -7.40
CA VAL A 242 -1.56 4.91 -7.63
C VAL A 242 -2.69 3.96 -7.28
N THR A 243 -3.40 4.22 -6.19
CA THR A 243 -4.58 3.42 -5.81
C THR A 243 -5.90 4.09 -6.17
N PHE A 244 -6.85 3.32 -6.68
CA PHE A 244 -8.24 3.71 -6.87
C PHE A 244 -9.15 3.26 -5.72
N VAL A 245 -8.58 2.66 -4.67
CA VAL A 245 -9.28 2.45 -3.41
C VAL A 245 -9.47 3.80 -2.73
N GLY A 246 -10.72 4.12 -2.39
CA GLY A 246 -11.08 5.31 -1.64
C GLY A 246 -11.18 5.00 -0.15
N GLY A 247 -10.99 6.01 0.68
CA GLY A 247 -11.23 5.87 2.11
C GLY A 247 -11.47 7.19 2.81
N ARG A 248 -12.28 7.13 3.87
CA ARG A 248 -12.55 8.23 4.78
C ARG A 248 -12.22 7.80 6.21
N VAL A 249 -11.35 8.57 6.87
CA VAL A 249 -11.08 8.36 8.29
C VAL A 249 -12.30 8.80 9.10
N LEU A 250 -12.87 7.89 9.88
CA LEU A 250 -13.93 8.16 10.84
C LEU A 250 -13.33 8.59 12.19
N SER A 251 -12.33 7.85 12.63
CA SER A 251 -11.47 8.14 13.77
C SER A 251 -10.13 7.43 13.58
N PHE A 252 -9.14 7.68 14.45
CA PHE A 252 -7.85 7.01 14.31
C PHE A 252 -8.02 5.49 14.40
N GLY A 253 -7.48 4.78 13.41
CA GLY A 253 -7.64 3.33 13.25
C GLY A 253 -8.96 2.89 12.64
N ASN A 254 -9.94 3.78 12.44
CA ASN A 254 -11.27 3.44 11.94
C ASN A 254 -11.55 4.18 10.62
N VAL A 255 -11.68 3.42 9.54
CA VAL A 255 -11.81 3.95 8.17
C VAL A 255 -13.00 3.32 7.47
N LEU A 256 -13.79 4.14 6.79
CA LEU A 256 -14.74 3.70 5.79
C LEU A 256 -14.02 3.62 4.45
N ALA A 257 -13.89 2.43 3.88
CA ALA A 257 -13.27 2.18 2.59
C ALA A 257 -14.31 2.00 1.49
N SER A 258 -13.96 2.42 0.28
CA SER A 258 -14.80 2.30 -0.92
C SER A 258 -13.97 1.76 -2.08
N GLY A 259 -14.58 0.96 -2.95
CA GLY A 259 -13.92 0.42 -4.14
C GLY A 259 -12.82 -0.59 -3.81
N LEU A 260 -12.96 -1.37 -2.73
CA LEU A 260 -12.03 -2.46 -2.42
C LEU A 260 -12.15 -3.65 -3.40
N ASP A 261 -13.33 -3.82 -3.98
CA ASP A 261 -13.70 -4.84 -4.97
C ASP A 261 -13.27 -4.47 -6.40
N ALA A 262 -13.42 -3.19 -6.76
CA ALA A 262 -13.18 -2.71 -8.11
C ALA A 262 -11.91 -1.86 -8.27
N GLY A 263 -11.43 -1.23 -7.18
CA GLY A 263 -10.31 -0.30 -7.21
C GLY A 263 -8.98 -1.02 -7.37
N THR A 264 -8.28 -0.74 -8.48
CA THR A 264 -6.93 -1.24 -8.72
C THR A 264 -5.88 -0.30 -8.13
N THR A 265 -4.78 -0.86 -7.66
CA THR A 265 -3.55 -0.17 -7.32
C THR A 265 -2.51 -0.45 -8.40
N TYR A 266 -1.94 0.60 -8.97
CA TYR A 266 -0.89 0.47 -9.97
C TYR A 266 0.45 0.80 -9.35
N LEU A 267 1.48 0.01 -9.65
CA LEU A 267 2.87 0.25 -9.22
C LEU A 267 3.78 0.35 -10.44
N ALA A 268 4.76 1.25 -10.41
CA ALA A 268 5.81 1.32 -11.43
C ALA A 268 7.10 1.93 -10.85
N PRO A 269 8.27 1.62 -11.43
CA PRO A 269 9.50 2.31 -11.10
C PRO A 269 9.37 3.81 -11.37
N LEU A 270 9.99 4.62 -10.52
CA LEU A 270 10.13 6.04 -10.81
C LEU A 270 11.13 6.20 -11.98
N ALA A 271 10.67 6.79 -13.10
CA ALA A 271 11.33 6.80 -14.41
C ALA A 271 12.79 7.33 -14.46
N ASP A 272 13.28 7.92 -13.37
CA ASP A 272 14.62 8.52 -13.27
C ASP A 272 15.63 7.66 -12.48
N SER A 273 15.27 6.44 -12.05
CA SER A 273 16.23 5.55 -11.36
C SER A 273 17.23 4.88 -12.30
N SER A 274 16.95 4.86 -13.61
CA SER A 274 17.86 4.43 -14.65
C SER A 274 18.35 5.67 -15.41
N MET A 275 19.67 5.82 -15.64
CA MET A 275 20.36 6.94 -16.30
C MET A 275 20.98 7.92 -15.28
N THR A 276 22.29 8.14 -15.16
CA THR A 276 23.44 7.94 -16.06
C THR A 276 24.64 7.45 -15.24
N SER A 277 25.00 6.16 -15.31
CA SER A 277 26.35 5.73 -14.93
C SER A 277 27.24 5.84 -16.16
N GLU A 278 27.69 7.06 -16.47
CA GLU A 278 28.80 7.27 -17.43
C GLU A 278 30.16 6.85 -16.83
N GLY A 279 30.19 6.29 -15.62
CA GLY A 279 31.33 5.57 -15.08
C GLY A 279 31.24 4.09 -15.42
N ALA A 280 32.35 3.51 -15.91
CA ALA A 280 32.53 2.10 -16.24
C ALA A 280 32.43 1.15 -15.01
N ALA A 281 31.31 1.20 -14.29
CA ALA A 281 30.96 0.21 -13.30
C ALA A 281 30.48 -1.06 -14.01
N ASP A 282 30.93 -2.21 -13.51
CA ASP A 282 30.65 -3.54 -14.05
C ASP A 282 29.17 -3.73 -14.41
N SER A 283 28.90 -3.91 -15.71
CA SER A 283 27.57 -4.16 -16.30
C SER A 283 26.79 -5.32 -15.61
N LYS A 284 27.49 -6.23 -14.94
CA LYS A 284 26.91 -7.34 -14.19
C LYS A 284 26.16 -6.89 -12.92
N THR A 285 26.68 -5.91 -12.19
CA THR A 285 26.10 -5.48 -10.91
C THR A 285 24.78 -4.74 -11.10
N VAL A 286 24.67 -3.92 -12.16
CA VAL A 286 23.44 -3.20 -12.51
C VAL A 286 22.31 -4.16 -12.90
N SER A 287 22.64 -5.18 -13.70
CA SER A 287 21.67 -6.17 -14.15
C SER A 287 21.10 -7.01 -13.00
N GLN A 288 21.92 -7.30 -11.98
CA GLN A 288 21.49 -8.07 -10.80
C GLN A 288 20.54 -7.26 -9.90
N HIS A 289 20.87 -6.00 -9.61
CA HIS A 289 20.02 -5.13 -8.78
C HIS A 289 18.63 -4.90 -9.39
N GLN A 290 18.56 -4.75 -10.72
CA GLN A 290 17.27 -4.61 -11.40
C GLN A 290 16.42 -5.88 -11.27
N ASN A 291 17.04 -7.06 -11.41
CA ASN A 291 16.34 -8.34 -11.26
C ASN A 291 15.81 -8.55 -9.82
N ASP A 292 16.59 -8.14 -8.82
CA ASP A 292 16.18 -8.22 -7.41
C ASP A 292 15.02 -7.27 -7.12
N GLN A 293 15.08 -6.03 -7.64
CA GLN A 293 13.98 -5.07 -7.57
C GLN A 293 12.71 -5.62 -8.24
N ASP A 294 12.81 -6.15 -9.46
CA ASP A 294 11.68 -6.70 -10.20
C ASP A 294 11.06 -7.89 -9.46
N THR A 295 11.88 -8.73 -8.84
CA THR A 295 11.45 -9.86 -8.01
C THR A 295 10.67 -9.37 -6.80
N LYS A 296 11.19 -8.37 -6.07
CA LYS A 296 10.48 -7.76 -4.93
C LYS A 296 9.18 -7.08 -5.34
N MET A 297 9.14 -6.40 -6.51
CA MET A 297 7.92 -5.79 -7.04
C MET A 297 6.84 -6.81 -7.38
N LYS A 298 7.23 -7.94 -8.00
CA LYS A 298 6.31 -9.06 -8.27
C LYS A 298 5.79 -9.68 -6.98
N LEU A 299 6.66 -9.90 -6.00
CA LEU A 299 6.29 -10.43 -4.69
C LEU A 299 5.32 -9.48 -3.96
N LEU A 300 5.62 -8.18 -3.93
CA LEU A 300 4.73 -7.17 -3.36
C LEU A 300 3.35 -7.19 -4.02
N THR A 301 3.31 -7.28 -5.35
CA THR A 301 2.05 -7.35 -6.12
C THR A 301 1.24 -8.58 -5.71
N GLN A 302 1.87 -9.75 -5.58
CA GLN A 302 1.22 -10.98 -5.14
C GLN A 302 0.69 -10.86 -3.70
N VAL A 303 1.46 -10.25 -2.79
CA VAL A 303 1.06 -10.03 -1.40
C VAL A 303 -0.14 -9.07 -1.32
N LEU A 304 -0.15 -7.99 -2.10
CA LEU A 304 -1.29 -7.07 -2.17
C LEU A 304 -2.53 -7.78 -2.71
N LEU A 305 -2.41 -8.55 -3.80
CA LEU A 305 -3.50 -9.35 -4.35
C LEU A 305 -4.06 -10.34 -3.33
N ALA A 306 -3.18 -11.06 -2.62
CA ALA A 306 -3.57 -12.00 -1.57
C ALA A 306 -4.27 -11.32 -0.38
N ALA A 307 -3.94 -10.05 -0.10
CA ALA A 307 -4.59 -9.22 0.91
C ALA A 307 -5.95 -8.66 0.44
N GLY A 308 -6.39 -8.99 -0.78
CA GLY A 308 -7.62 -8.45 -1.38
C GLY A 308 -7.47 -7.02 -1.89
N LEU A 309 -6.24 -6.56 -2.15
CA LEU A 309 -5.93 -5.28 -2.77
C LEU A 309 -5.50 -5.55 -4.21
N ARG A 310 -6.37 -5.22 -5.19
CA ARG A 310 -6.03 -5.40 -6.60
C ARG A 310 -4.77 -4.60 -6.93
N CYS A 311 -3.77 -5.25 -7.51
CA CYS A 311 -2.49 -4.64 -7.80
C CYS A 311 -1.98 -5.05 -9.18
N GLU A 312 -1.51 -4.09 -9.98
CA GLU A 312 -0.95 -4.28 -11.31
C GLU A 312 0.36 -3.50 -11.45
N LEU A 313 1.34 -4.10 -12.13
CA LEU A 313 2.59 -3.42 -12.50
C LEU A 313 2.39 -2.72 -13.84
N LEU A 314 2.84 -1.48 -13.95
CA LEU A 314 2.82 -0.70 -15.18
C LEU A 314 4.22 -0.34 -15.62
N GLU A 315 4.35 -0.10 -16.93
CA GLU A 315 5.54 0.56 -17.46
C GLU A 315 5.58 2.04 -17.01
N PRO A 316 6.76 2.67 -16.89
CA PRO A 316 6.88 4.04 -16.41
C PRO A 316 6.05 5.07 -17.22
N GLY A 317 5.95 4.88 -18.54
CA GLY A 317 5.14 5.74 -19.42
C GLY A 317 3.64 5.61 -19.15
N GLU A 318 3.15 4.38 -18.93
CA GLU A 318 1.75 4.11 -18.59
C GLU A 318 1.41 4.65 -17.21
N MET A 319 2.32 4.50 -16.24
CA MET A 319 2.18 5.08 -14.91
C MET A 319 2.05 6.61 -14.98
N GLN A 320 2.86 7.29 -15.80
CA GLN A 320 2.72 8.73 -15.99
C GLN A 320 1.34 9.11 -16.53
N ALA A 321 0.85 8.39 -17.55
CA ALA A 321 -0.49 8.62 -18.06
C ALA A 321 -1.58 8.40 -16.98
N MET A 322 -1.41 7.39 -16.12
CA MET A 322 -2.32 7.12 -15.01
C MET A 322 -2.30 8.20 -13.92
N LEU A 323 -1.11 8.69 -13.56
CA LEU A 323 -0.94 9.80 -12.62
C LEU A 323 -1.63 11.06 -13.13
N TRP A 324 -1.41 11.43 -14.40
CA TRP A 324 -2.07 12.56 -15.04
C TRP A 324 -3.59 12.41 -15.09
N ARG A 325 -4.08 11.22 -15.46
CA ARG A 325 -5.51 10.93 -15.48
C ARG A 325 -6.14 11.14 -14.10
N LYS A 326 -5.53 10.59 -13.05
CA LYS A 326 -6.02 10.75 -11.68
C LYS A 326 -5.94 12.20 -11.21
N LEU A 327 -4.88 12.92 -11.58
CA LEU A 327 -4.72 14.35 -11.25
C LEU A 327 -5.83 15.19 -11.88
N ILE A 328 -6.09 15.01 -13.18
CA ILE A 328 -7.14 15.75 -13.91
C ILE A 328 -8.51 15.51 -13.26
N VAL A 329 -8.84 14.24 -12.97
CA VAL A 329 -10.09 13.88 -12.30
C VAL A 329 -10.20 14.55 -10.93
N ASN A 330 -9.15 14.48 -10.10
CA ASN A 330 -9.15 15.07 -8.76
C ASN A 330 -9.19 16.61 -8.79
N ALA A 331 -8.53 17.23 -9.77
CA ALA A 331 -8.53 18.68 -9.96
C ALA A 331 -9.91 19.21 -10.39
N ALA A 332 -10.73 18.39 -11.05
CA ALA A 332 -12.13 18.74 -11.31
C ALA A 332 -13.03 18.46 -10.10
N ILE A 333 -12.93 17.25 -9.55
CA ILE A 333 -13.84 16.77 -8.50
C ILE A 333 -13.67 17.54 -7.19
N ASN A 334 -12.44 17.67 -6.68
CA ASN A 334 -12.23 18.17 -5.32
C ASN A 334 -12.63 19.65 -5.16
N PRO A 335 -12.27 20.56 -6.08
CA PRO A 335 -12.71 21.95 -5.98
C PRO A 335 -14.22 22.10 -6.12
N LEU A 336 -14.86 21.39 -7.07
CA LEU A 336 -16.30 21.48 -7.28
C LEU A 336 -17.09 20.95 -6.08
N ALA A 337 -16.71 19.78 -5.54
CA ALA A 337 -17.36 19.23 -4.34
C ALA A 337 -17.21 20.18 -3.14
N SER A 338 -16.04 20.81 -3.01
CA SER A 338 -15.78 21.77 -1.92
C SER A 338 -16.55 23.08 -2.07
N LEU A 339 -16.63 23.61 -3.30
CA LEU A 339 -17.31 24.87 -3.59
C LEU A 339 -18.84 24.75 -3.55
N LEU A 340 -19.38 23.61 -3.96
CA LEU A 340 -20.82 23.37 -4.04
C LEU A 340 -21.39 22.68 -2.79
N ASP A 341 -20.52 22.27 -1.86
CA ASP A 341 -20.88 21.44 -0.70
C ASP A 341 -21.77 20.25 -1.09
N ALA A 342 -21.41 19.60 -2.19
CA ALA A 342 -22.23 18.57 -2.83
C ALA A 342 -21.43 17.27 -3.01
N PRO A 343 -22.03 16.10 -2.71
CA PRO A 343 -21.37 14.83 -2.97
C PRO A 343 -21.28 14.56 -4.47
N ASN A 344 -20.24 13.81 -4.86
CA ASN A 344 -20.13 13.26 -6.21
C ASN A 344 -21.23 12.22 -6.43
N LYS A 345 -22.37 12.64 -6.98
CA LYS A 345 -23.43 11.71 -7.37
C LYS A 345 -23.12 11.17 -8.76
N VAL A 346 -22.96 9.85 -8.85
CA VAL A 346 -23.13 9.18 -10.13
C VAL A 346 -24.63 9.21 -10.42
N SER A 347 -25.05 10.07 -11.35
CA SER A 347 -26.41 9.98 -11.88
C SER A 347 -26.54 8.61 -12.54
N THR A 348 -27.29 7.70 -11.94
CA THR A 348 -27.77 6.51 -12.61
C THR A 348 -28.70 6.99 -13.74
N ILE A 349 -28.18 7.03 -14.95
CA ILE A 349 -28.94 7.33 -16.18
C ILE A 349 -29.58 6.04 -16.66
#